data_AF-A0A6P1DZV2-F1
#
_entry.id   AF-A0A6P1DZV2-F1
#
_cell.length_a   1.000
_cell.length_b   1.000
_cell.length_c   1.000
_cell.angle_alpha   90.00
_cell.angle_beta   90.00
_cell.angle_gamma   90.00
#
_symmetry.space_group_name_H-M   'P 1'
#
loop_
_entity.id
_entity.type
_entity.pdbx_description
1 polymer ?
#
loop_
_entity_poly.entity_id
_entity_poly.type
_entity_poly.pdbx_seq_one_letter_code
_entity_poly.pdbx_strand_id
1 'polypeptide(L)'
;MIRTSLQTRLDRLFPAIFLVALLAGCQTPPAQDTAASATTADSACVAACDLKKSQCESRQKLRLQDCEAYRSSTDGGKENCLARFGSHCVEPAECLAPDLSICQSQLEGCLSECPAQTDAPPLLGRGEALSIDTQEDPGADAPK
;
A
#
# COMPACT_ATOMS: atom_id res chain seq x y z
N MET A 1 -34.08 15.64 -46.21
CA MET A 1 -33.09 14.55 -46.03
C MET A 1 -32.74 14.50 -44.55
N ILE A 2 -33.14 13.42 -43.88
CA ILE A 2 -33.23 13.27 -42.42
C ILE A 2 -32.21 12.20 -42.00
N ARG A 3 -31.08 12.59 -41.41
CA ARG A 3 -30.12 11.65 -40.80
C ARG A 3 -29.32 12.34 -39.69
N THR A 4 -29.93 12.51 -38.52
CA THR A 4 -29.20 12.83 -37.27
C THR A 4 -30.13 12.64 -36.07
N SER A 5 -30.44 11.39 -35.68
CA SER A 5 -31.16 11.18 -34.41
C SER A 5 -31.03 9.79 -33.77
N LEU A 6 -29.95 9.04 -34.02
CA LEU A 6 -29.79 7.70 -33.39
C LEU A 6 -28.49 7.48 -32.59
N GLN A 7 -27.53 8.40 -32.58
CA GLN A 7 -26.24 8.17 -31.91
C GLN A 7 -26.21 8.53 -30.41
N THR A 8 -27.21 9.23 -29.88
CA THR A 8 -27.15 9.79 -28.51
C THR A 8 -27.71 8.88 -27.40
N ARG A 9 -28.07 7.62 -27.71
CA ARG A 9 -28.71 6.72 -26.72
C ARG A 9 -27.86 5.55 -26.22
N LEU A 10 -26.60 5.39 -26.66
CA LEU A 10 -25.72 4.33 -26.16
C LEU A 10 -24.64 4.81 -25.16
N ASP A 11 -24.30 6.09 -25.11
CA ASP A 11 -23.21 6.58 -24.23
C ASP A 11 -23.57 6.71 -22.74
N ARG A 12 -24.84 6.51 -22.36
CA ARG A 12 -25.30 6.65 -20.97
C ARG A 12 -25.40 5.36 -20.16
N LEU A 13 -25.05 4.21 -20.76
CA LEU A 13 -25.12 2.91 -20.08
C LEU A 13 -23.75 2.27 -19.76
N PHE A 14 -22.64 2.85 -20.24
CA PHE A 14 -21.31 2.29 -19.99
C PHE A 14 -20.60 2.67 -18.67
N PRO A 15 -20.89 3.77 -17.94
CA PRO A 15 -20.10 4.09 -16.75
C PRO A 15 -20.48 3.25 -15.51
N ALA A 16 -21.61 2.53 -15.52
CA ALA A 16 -22.08 1.81 -14.34
C ALA A 16 -21.42 0.43 -14.14
N ILE A 17 -20.95 -0.22 -15.22
CA ILE A 17 -20.40 -1.59 -15.12
C ILE A 17 -18.92 -1.56 -14.68
N PHE A 18 -18.17 -0.51 -15.02
CA PHE A 18 -16.77 -0.38 -14.61
C PHE A 18 -16.60 -0.11 -13.12
N LEU A 19 -17.63 0.44 -12.46
CA LEU A 19 -17.59 0.78 -11.03
C LEU A 19 -17.79 -0.45 -10.12
N VAL A 20 -18.45 -1.50 -10.60
CA VAL A 20 -18.66 -2.75 -9.83
C VAL A 20 -17.46 -3.69 -9.92
N ALA A 21 -16.73 -3.68 -11.04
CA ALA A 21 -15.53 -4.52 -11.22
C ALA A 21 -14.34 -4.11 -10.33
N LEU A 22 -14.30 -2.88 -9.83
CA LEU A 22 -13.26 -2.39 -8.91
C LEU A 22 -13.50 -2.76 -7.44
N LEU A 23 -14.70 -3.25 -7.08
CA LEU A 23 -15.04 -3.68 -5.72
C LEU A 23 -14.76 -5.18 -5.46
N ALA A 24 -14.35 -5.94 -6.48
CA ALA A 24 -13.90 -7.33 -6.32
C ALA A 24 -12.38 -7.43 -6.07
N GLY A 25 -11.80 -6.44 -5.38
CA GLY A 25 -10.42 -6.46 -4.92
C GLY A 25 -10.25 -7.43 -3.77
N CYS A 26 -9.61 -8.57 -4.05
CA CYS A 26 -8.98 -9.53 -3.14
C CYS A 26 -9.60 -9.68 -1.73
N GLN A 27 -10.59 -10.57 -1.60
CA GLN A 27 -10.76 -11.26 -0.31
C GLN A 27 -9.53 -12.15 -0.11
N THR A 28 -8.58 -11.65 0.66
CA THR A 28 -7.48 -12.45 1.20
C THR A 28 -8.11 -13.56 2.05
N PRO A 29 -7.87 -14.85 1.76
CA PRO A 29 -8.33 -15.91 2.66
C PRO A 29 -7.69 -15.70 4.04
N PRO A 30 -8.40 -15.99 5.15
CA PRO A 30 -7.77 -15.99 6.47
C PRO A 30 -6.64 -17.02 6.41
N ALA A 31 -5.41 -16.53 6.54
CA ALA A 31 -4.24 -17.37 6.64
C ALA A 31 -4.46 -18.31 7.81
N GLN A 32 -4.57 -19.60 7.53
CA GLN A 32 -4.49 -20.61 8.57
C GLN A 32 -3.12 -20.45 9.23
N ASP A 33 -3.11 -20.24 10.54
CA ASP A 33 -1.92 -20.26 11.40
C ASP A 33 -1.31 -21.67 11.37
N THR A 34 -0.71 -22.05 10.24
CA THR A 34 0.38 -23.01 10.28
C THR A 34 1.49 -22.32 11.02
N ALA A 35 1.78 -22.82 12.21
CA ALA A 35 2.96 -22.51 13.02
C ALA A 35 4.22 -22.60 12.14
N ALA A 36 4.52 -21.51 11.43
CA ALA A 36 5.78 -21.32 10.76
C ALA A 36 6.78 -21.18 11.89
N SER A 37 7.72 -22.12 11.93
CA SER A 37 8.89 -22.11 12.80
C SER A 37 9.36 -20.67 12.99
N ALA A 38 9.35 -20.16 14.23
CA ALA A 38 9.58 -18.75 14.55
C ALA A 38 10.85 -18.15 13.89
N THR A 39 11.81 -19.01 13.55
CA THR A 39 13.05 -18.68 12.83
C THR A 39 12.87 -18.19 11.38
N THR A 40 11.80 -18.58 10.66
CA THR A 40 11.56 -18.10 9.28
C THR A 40 10.70 -16.84 9.22
N ALA A 41 9.96 -16.52 10.28
CA ALA A 41 9.17 -15.29 10.36
C ALA A 41 10.06 -14.03 10.43
N ASP A 42 11.17 -14.10 11.16
CA ASP A 42 12.14 -13.00 11.26
C ASP A 42 12.81 -12.68 9.92
N SER A 43 13.27 -13.70 9.20
CA SER A 43 13.95 -13.50 7.91
C SER A 43 12.99 -12.97 6.85
N ALA A 44 11.72 -13.38 6.88
CA ALA A 44 10.69 -12.84 6.02
C ALA A 44 10.37 -11.37 6.35
N CYS A 45 10.34 -11.00 7.64
CA CYS A 45 10.11 -9.61 8.06
C CYS A 45 11.23 -8.68 7.60
N VAL A 46 12.50 -9.06 7.87
CA VAL A 46 13.67 -8.28 7.43
C VAL A 46 13.70 -8.12 5.91
N ALA A 47 13.47 -9.20 5.16
CA ALA A 47 13.42 -9.15 3.69
C ALA A 47 12.30 -8.23 3.17
N ALA A 48 11.16 -8.19 3.85
CA ALA A 48 10.07 -7.27 3.49
C ALA A 48 10.45 -5.80 3.77
N CYS A 49 11.15 -5.52 4.87
CA CYS A 49 11.65 -4.18 5.17
C CYS A 49 12.71 -3.72 4.16
N ASP A 50 13.64 -4.60 3.78
CA ASP A 50 14.65 -4.32 2.74
C ASP A 50 14.00 -4.06 1.37
N LEU A 51 12.97 -4.85 1.03
CA LEU A 51 12.19 -4.61 -0.19
C LEU A 51 11.53 -3.22 -0.15
N LYS A 52 10.93 -2.82 0.98
CA LYS A 52 10.36 -1.47 1.13
C LYS A 52 11.41 -0.37 0.97
N LYS A 53 12.62 -0.56 1.52
CA LYS A 53 13.75 0.37 1.33
C LYS A 53 14.13 0.51 -0.14
N SER A 54 14.39 -0.61 -0.82
CA SER A 54 14.77 -0.58 -2.24
C SER A 54 13.71 0.08 -3.12
N GLN A 55 12.43 -0.15 -2.84
CA GLN A 55 11.33 0.54 -3.52
C GLN A 55 11.32 2.05 -3.22
N CYS A 56 11.62 2.47 -1.99
CA CYS A 56 11.76 3.88 -1.64
C CYS A 56 12.88 4.54 -2.44
N GLU A 57 14.07 3.94 -2.45
CA GLU A 57 15.23 4.45 -3.18
C GLU A 57 14.96 4.53 -4.69
N SER A 58 14.33 3.49 -5.25
CA SER A 58 13.93 3.46 -6.66
C SER A 58 13.00 4.63 -7.01
N ARG A 59 11.99 4.93 -6.17
CA ARG A 59 11.10 6.08 -6.38
C ARG A 59 11.84 7.41 -6.27
N GLN A 60 12.76 7.56 -5.33
CA GLN A 60 13.54 8.79 -5.19
C GLN A 60 14.44 9.03 -6.41
N LYS A 61 15.07 7.97 -6.91
CA LYS A 61 15.87 8.02 -8.14
C LYS A 61 15.03 8.41 -9.35
N LEU A 62 13.82 7.84 -9.49
CA LEU A 62 12.93 8.17 -10.59
C LEU A 62 12.51 9.65 -10.55
N ARG A 63 12.20 10.20 -9.38
CA ARG A 63 11.89 11.63 -9.24
C ARG A 63 13.03 12.54 -9.66
N LEU A 64 14.27 12.19 -9.31
CA LEU A 64 15.44 12.94 -9.76
C LEU A 64 15.55 12.89 -11.29
N GLN A 65 15.43 11.69 -11.87
CA GLN A 65 15.48 11.50 -13.33
C GLN A 65 14.38 12.29 -14.06
N ASP A 66 13.16 12.28 -13.54
CA ASP A 66 12.04 13.03 -14.10
C ASP A 66 12.30 14.55 -14.02
N CYS A 67 12.87 15.02 -12.92
CA CYS A 67 13.26 16.42 -12.77
C CYS A 67 14.36 16.82 -13.77
N GLU A 68 15.41 16.01 -13.91
CA GLU A 68 16.51 16.25 -14.85
C GLU A 68 16.01 16.22 -16.31
N ALA A 69 15.12 15.27 -16.64
CA ALA A 69 14.49 15.18 -17.95
C ALA A 69 13.63 16.42 -18.24
N TYR A 70 12.84 16.87 -17.26
CA TYR A 70 12.04 18.09 -17.39
C TYR A 70 12.92 19.34 -17.58
N ARG A 71 13.97 19.50 -16.77
CA ARG A 71 14.91 20.62 -16.88
C ARG A 71 15.61 20.65 -18.24
N SER A 72 16.17 19.53 -18.67
CA SER A 72 16.83 19.44 -19.98
C SER A 72 15.89 19.72 -21.15
N SER A 73 14.61 19.34 -21.03
CA SER A 73 13.59 19.68 -22.05
C SER A 73 13.25 21.17 -22.11
N THR A 74 13.41 21.90 -20.99
CA THR A 74 13.04 23.32 -20.87
C THR A 74 14.21 24.27 -21.12
N ASP A 75 15.47 23.80 -21.00
CA ASP A 75 16.67 24.59 -21.27
C ASP A 75 16.69 25.15 -22.71
N GLY A 76 16.21 24.40 -23.71
CA GLY A 76 16.08 24.88 -25.10
C GLY A 76 15.07 26.03 -25.28
N GLY A 77 14.18 26.24 -24.31
CA GLY A 77 13.20 27.34 -24.29
C GLY A 77 13.68 28.59 -23.56
N LYS A 78 14.79 28.51 -22.81
CA LYS A 78 15.27 29.59 -21.93
C LYS A 78 15.58 30.87 -22.68
N GLU A 79 16.34 30.77 -23.78
CA GLU A 79 16.71 31.92 -24.61
C GLU A 79 15.48 32.61 -25.22
N ASN A 80 14.52 31.81 -25.72
CA ASN A 80 13.26 32.32 -26.27
C ASN A 80 12.40 33.00 -25.20
N CYS A 81 12.37 32.42 -24.00
CA CYS A 81 11.64 32.98 -22.87
C CYS A 81 12.24 34.32 -22.42
N LEU A 82 13.57 34.39 -22.29
CA LEU A 82 14.28 35.64 -21.97
C LEU A 82 14.08 36.71 -23.06
N ALA A 83 14.14 36.31 -24.34
CA ALA A 83 13.92 37.24 -25.45
C ALA A 83 12.49 37.81 -25.49
N ARG A 84 11.48 37.01 -25.12
CA ARG A 84 10.07 37.41 -25.21
C ARG A 84 9.51 38.04 -23.93
N PHE A 85 9.93 37.55 -22.77
CA PHE A 85 9.36 37.92 -21.46
C PHE A 85 10.38 38.61 -20.54
N GLY A 86 11.65 38.68 -20.92
CA GLY A 86 12.69 39.38 -20.16
C GLY A 86 12.83 38.83 -18.74
N SER A 87 12.75 39.72 -17.76
CA SER A 87 12.86 39.40 -16.32
C SER A 87 11.68 38.60 -15.76
N HIS A 88 10.59 38.45 -16.51
CA HIS A 88 9.45 37.61 -16.09
C HIS A 88 9.62 36.13 -16.46
N CYS A 89 10.74 35.76 -17.09
CA CYS A 89 11.06 34.37 -17.33
C CYS A 89 11.36 33.66 -16.00
N VAL A 90 10.58 32.64 -15.65
CA VAL A 90 10.82 31.81 -14.47
C VAL A 90 11.79 30.72 -14.83
N GLU A 91 12.96 30.71 -14.20
CA GLU A 91 13.94 29.64 -14.37
C GLU A 91 13.45 28.37 -13.66
N PRO A 92 13.54 27.17 -14.30
CA PRO A 92 13.23 25.92 -13.63
C PRO A 92 14.07 25.77 -12.35
N ALA A 93 13.44 25.32 -11.27
CA ALA A 93 14.14 25.06 -10.02
C ALA A 93 15.21 23.97 -10.21
N GLU A 94 16.29 24.07 -9.45
CA GLU A 94 17.32 23.02 -9.45
C GLU A 94 16.76 21.71 -8.89
N CYS A 95 17.13 20.60 -9.53
CA CYS A 95 16.78 19.28 -9.06
C CYS A 95 17.60 18.97 -7.80
N LEU A 96 16.92 18.92 -6.65
CA LEU A 96 17.55 18.52 -5.39
C LEU A 96 17.94 17.04 -5.45
N ALA A 97 19.13 16.73 -4.93
CA ALA A 97 19.57 15.35 -4.79
C ALA A 97 18.57 14.54 -3.96
N PRO A 98 18.32 13.27 -4.31
CA PRO A 98 17.38 12.42 -3.60
C PRO A 98 17.84 12.24 -2.16
N ASP A 99 16.99 12.65 -1.22
CA ASP A 99 17.24 12.42 0.20
C ASP A 99 16.94 10.96 0.55
N LEU A 100 17.99 10.14 0.57
CA LEU A 100 17.90 8.73 0.93
C LEU A 100 17.80 8.52 2.45
N SER A 101 18.01 9.55 3.28
CA SER A 101 17.88 9.45 4.73
C SER A 101 16.45 9.10 5.15
N ILE A 102 15.45 9.55 4.40
CA ILE A 102 14.05 9.19 4.59
C ILE A 102 13.86 7.67 4.41
N CYS A 103 14.43 7.09 3.36
CA CYS A 103 14.32 5.64 3.12
C CYS A 103 15.02 4.83 4.21
N GLN A 104 16.13 5.35 4.75
CA GLN A 104 16.85 4.74 5.87
C GLN A 104 16.01 4.79 7.17
N SER A 105 15.42 5.94 7.50
CA SER A 105 14.55 6.06 8.69
C SER A 105 13.32 5.13 8.61
N GLN A 106 12.76 4.92 7.41
CA GLN A 106 11.66 3.97 7.21
C GLN A 106 12.10 2.52 7.36
N LEU A 107 13.32 2.18 6.92
CA LEU A 107 13.89 0.85 7.17
C LEU A 107 14.03 0.62 8.68
N GLU A 108 14.62 1.56 9.41
CA GLU A 108 14.83 1.45 10.86
C GLU A 108 13.50 1.31 11.62
N GLY A 109 12.50 2.11 11.26
CA GLY A 109 11.14 1.95 11.79
C GLY A 109 10.55 0.58 11.49
N CYS A 110 10.66 0.11 10.25
CA CYS A 110 10.16 -1.22 9.86
C CYS A 110 10.86 -2.36 10.62
N LEU A 111 12.18 -2.29 10.77
CA LEU A 111 12.95 -3.30 11.49
C LEU A 111 12.63 -3.31 12.99
N SER A 112 12.29 -2.15 13.58
CA SER A 112 11.88 -2.07 14.99
C SER A 112 10.54 -2.76 15.29
N GLU A 113 9.70 -2.95 14.27
CA GLU A 113 8.42 -3.66 14.36
C GLU A 113 8.56 -5.16 14.08
N CYS A 114 9.70 -5.61 13.53
CA CYS A 114 9.93 -7.02 13.34
C CYS A 114 10.02 -7.71 14.70
N PRO A 115 9.34 -8.85 14.91
CA PRO A 115 9.47 -9.59 16.15
C PRO A 115 10.95 -9.89 16.36
N ALA A 116 11.50 -9.44 17.49
CA ALA A 116 12.79 -9.95 17.90
C ALA A 116 12.58 -11.42 18.26
N GLN A 117 13.53 -12.28 17.88
CA GLN A 117 13.68 -13.64 18.40
C GLN A 117 13.76 -13.60 19.93
N THR A 118 12.63 -13.45 20.61
CA THR A 118 12.50 -13.89 21.98
C THR A 118 12.43 -15.40 21.86
N ASP A 119 13.53 -16.06 22.22
CA ASP A 119 13.54 -17.42 22.77
C ASP A 119 12.61 -17.44 24.00
N ALA A 120 11.32 -17.27 23.79
CA ALA A 120 10.32 -17.58 24.78
C ALA A 120 10.29 -19.11 24.81
N PRO A 121 10.71 -19.77 25.91
CA PRO A 121 10.51 -21.20 26.03
C PRO A 121 9.03 -21.48 25.78
N PRO A 122 8.69 -22.54 25.02
CA PRO A 122 7.29 -22.86 24.76
C PRO A 122 6.61 -22.94 26.12
N LEU A 123 5.56 -22.11 26.32
CA LEU A 123 4.69 -22.22 27.46
C LEU A 123 3.93 -23.55 27.36
N LEU A 124 4.61 -24.63 27.76
CA LEU A 124 4.04 -25.91 28.09
C LEU A 124 3.35 -25.75 29.44
N GLY A 125 2.13 -25.24 29.41
CA GLY A 125 1.26 -25.11 30.57
C GLY A 125 0.03 -24.31 30.17
N ARG A 126 -1.20 -24.78 30.33
CA ARG A 126 -1.73 -25.86 31.14
C ARG A 126 -3.10 -26.14 30.53
N GLY A 127 -3.46 -27.40 30.31
CA GLY A 127 -4.82 -27.74 29.90
C GLY A 127 -5.81 -27.29 30.97
N GLU A 128 -6.41 -26.12 30.78
CA GLU A 128 -7.66 -25.77 31.44
C GLU A 128 -8.76 -26.42 30.60
N ALA A 129 -9.11 -27.64 31.03
CA ALA A 129 -10.30 -28.31 30.57
C ALA A 129 -11.50 -27.38 30.82
N LEU A 130 -12.18 -27.00 29.74
CA LEU A 130 -13.52 -26.43 29.78
C LEU A 130 -14.38 -27.36 30.64
N SER A 131 -14.66 -26.97 31.89
CA SER A 131 -15.76 -27.55 32.65
C SER A 131 -17.03 -26.91 32.10
N ILE A 132 -17.68 -27.62 31.18
CA ILE A 132 -19.04 -27.31 30.77
C ILE A 132 -19.93 -27.80 31.92
N ASP A 133 -20.25 -26.90 32.85
CA ASP A 133 -21.32 -27.14 33.81
C ASP A 133 -22.62 -27.35 33.01
N THR A 134 -23.07 -28.60 32.98
CA THR A 134 -24.37 -28.96 32.45
C THR A 134 -25.41 -28.44 33.42
N GLN A 135 -26.01 -27.29 33.09
CA GLN A 135 -27.11 -26.73 33.85
C GLN A 135 -28.36 -27.59 33.60
N GLU A 136 -28.65 -28.50 34.54
CA GLU A 136 -29.94 -29.16 34.67
C GLU A 136 -31.03 -28.08 34.86
N ASP A 137 -31.99 -28.06 33.94
CA ASP A 137 -33.19 -27.22 33.94
C ASP A 137 -34.29 -27.98 34.71
N PRO A 138 -34.71 -27.55 35.92
CA PRO A 138 -35.81 -28.17 36.62
C PRO A 138 -37.10 -27.39 36.37
N GLY A 139 -38.05 -28.07 35.71
CA GLY A 139 -39.46 -27.92 36.03
C GLY A 139 -40.18 -26.73 35.40
N ALA A 140 -40.77 -26.96 34.23
CA ALA A 140 -41.96 -26.23 33.80
C ALA A 140 -43.20 -27.04 34.25
N ASP A 141 -43.71 -26.67 35.42
CA ASP A 141 -45.04 -27.03 35.90
C ASP A 141 -46.13 -26.58 34.92
N ALA A 142 -47.02 -27.52 34.61
CA ALA A 142 -48.30 -27.24 33.97
C ALA A 142 -49.30 -26.68 35.01
N PRO A 143 -50.21 -25.79 34.58
CA PRO A 143 -51.58 -25.95 35.05
C PRO A 143 -52.65 -25.79 33.96
N LYS A 144 -53.54 -26.80 33.96
CA LYS A 144 -54.97 -26.87 33.63
C LYS A 144 -55.59 -25.90 32.63
#